data_AF-A0A950KT12-F1
#
_entry.id   AF-A0A950KT12-F1
#
_cell.length_a   1.000
_cell.length_b   1.000
_cell.length_c   1.000
_cell.angle_alpha   90.00
_cell.angle_beta   90.00
_cell.angle_gamma   90.00
#
_symmetry.space_group_name_H-M   'P 1'
#
loop_
_entity.id
_entity.type
_entity.pdbx_description
1 polymer ?
#
loop_
_entity_poly.entity_id
_entity_poly.type
_entity_poly.pdbx_seq_one_letter_code
_entity_poly.pdbx_strand_id
1 'polypeptide(L)'
;MARKPVITRQLYECDFALWLDEQAQALKERRAAALDWDNLAEEIEGLARSDRRALRSYLENALLHMLELAYWDAERERNQRQWRLHLKSARREMAVI
;
A
#
# COMPACT_ATOMS: atom_id res chain seq x y z
N MET A 1 33.72 -2.47 17.16
CA MET A 1 32.66 -2.55 16.13
C MET A 1 31.32 -2.45 16.83
N ALA A 2 30.53 -1.41 16.57
CA ALA A 2 29.31 -1.13 17.32
C ALA A 2 28.23 -2.18 16.99
N ARG A 3 27.83 -2.95 18.00
CA ARG A 3 26.71 -3.89 17.93
C ARG A 3 25.44 -3.04 17.74
N LYS A 4 24.85 -3.05 16.54
CA LYS A 4 23.53 -2.42 16.30
C LYS A 4 22.55 -3.02 17.32
N PRO A 5 21.79 -2.19 18.06
CA PRO A 5 21.00 -2.68 19.16
C PRO A 5 19.84 -3.53 18.60
N VAL A 6 19.62 -4.69 19.21
CA VAL A 6 18.47 -5.59 19.02
C VAL A 6 17.11 -4.87 19.08
N ILE A 7 17.11 -3.63 19.59
CA ILE A 7 15.97 -2.74 19.79
C ILE A 7 15.29 -2.30 18.48
N THR A 8 16.00 -2.04 17.37
CA THR A 8 15.32 -1.56 16.14
C THR A 8 14.44 -2.63 15.50
N ARG A 9 14.87 -3.89 15.55
CA ARG A 9 14.09 -5.03 15.05
C ARG A 9 12.88 -5.34 15.94
N GLN A 10 13.05 -5.24 17.26
CA GLN A 10 11.93 -5.36 18.20
C GLN A 10 10.91 -4.22 18.01
N LEU A 11 11.38 -3.01 17.74
CA LEU A 11 10.49 -1.88 17.48
C LEU A 11 9.75 -2.03 16.15
N TYR A 12 10.40 -2.50 15.09
CA TYR A 12 9.75 -2.83 13.82
C TYR A 12 8.60 -3.83 14.01
N GLU A 13 8.81 -4.88 14.82
CA GLU A 13 7.81 -5.93 15.06
C GLU A 13 6.70 -5.51 16.04
N CYS A 14 6.99 -4.64 17.02
CA CYS A 14 6.05 -4.25 18.07
C CYS A 14 5.34 -2.91 17.82
N ASP A 15 6.00 -1.95 17.19
CA ASP A 15 5.47 -0.61 16.89
C ASP A 15 6.08 -0.05 15.60
N PHE A 16 5.56 -0.54 14.47
CA PHE A 16 5.99 -0.16 13.13
C PHE A 16 5.91 1.36 12.87
N ALA A 17 4.90 2.04 13.43
CA ALA A 17 4.70 3.47 13.22
C ALA A 17 5.82 4.28 13.89
N LEU A 18 6.15 3.94 15.14
CA LEU A 18 7.25 4.58 15.86
C LEU A 18 8.60 4.27 15.18
N TRP A 19 8.81 3.03 14.74
CA TRP A 19 10.01 2.67 13.97
C TRP A 19 10.15 3.54 12.70
N LEU A 20 9.09 3.70 11.92
CA LEU A 20 9.09 4.51 10.69
C LEU A 20 9.45 5.97 10.95
N ASP A 21 8.88 6.57 12.00
CA ASP A 21 9.19 7.94 12.39
C ASP A 21 10.65 8.10 12.79
N GLU A 22 11.20 7.16 13.58
CA GLU A 22 12.62 7.17 13.96
C GLU A 22 13.56 7.04 12.75
N GLN A 23 13.25 6.14 11.82
CA GLN A 23 14.01 5.97 10.59
C GLN A 23 13.93 7.22 9.68
N ALA A 24 12.75 7.83 9.58
CA ALA A 24 12.55 9.06 8.81
C ALA A 24 13.33 10.24 9.40
N GLN A 25 13.38 10.37 10.73
CA GLN A 25 14.19 11.39 11.39
C GLN A 25 15.69 11.14 11.19
N ALA A 26 16.15 9.89 11.32
CA ALA A 26 17.54 9.53 11.06
C ALA A 26 17.97 9.85 9.63
N LEU A 27 17.09 9.67 8.63
CA LEU A 27 17.32 10.08 7.24
C LEU A 27 17.44 11.60 7.10
N LYS A 28 16.52 12.38 7.70
CA LYS A 28 16.54 13.85 7.66
C LYS A 28 17.82 14.42 8.28
N GLU A 29 18.27 13.83 9.37
CA GLU A 29 19.48 14.23 10.10
C GLU A 29 20.76 13.60 9.54
N ARG A 30 20.66 12.81 8.46
CA ARG A 30 21.77 12.10 7.80
C ARG A 30 22.57 11.19 8.75
N ARG A 31 21.92 10.64 9.78
CA ARG A 31 22.52 9.72 10.77
C ARG A 31 22.55 8.28 10.27
N ALA A 32 23.44 7.99 9.32
CA ALA A 32 23.54 6.67 8.68
C ALA A 32 23.74 5.48 9.65
N ALA A 33 24.40 5.71 10.80
CA ALA A 33 24.62 4.67 11.81
C ALA A 33 23.33 4.21 12.52
N ALA A 34 22.31 5.07 12.56
CA ALA A 34 21.01 4.79 13.16
C ALA A 34 20.02 4.14 12.17
N LEU A 35 20.40 3.99 10.90
CA LEU A 35 19.52 3.41 9.89
C LEU A 35 19.51 1.89 9.98
N ASP A 36 18.30 1.31 10.06
CA ASP A 36 18.06 -0.11 9.94
C ASP A 36 17.97 -0.52 8.46
N TRP A 37 19.14 -0.67 7.83
CA TRP A 37 19.29 -0.89 6.39
C TRP A 37 18.56 -2.12 5.86
N ASP A 38 18.51 -3.21 6.64
CA ASP A 38 17.91 -4.47 6.19
C ASP A 38 16.38 -4.32 6.07
N ASN A 39 15.75 -3.82 7.13
CA ASN A 39 14.31 -3.57 7.14
C ASN A 39 13.92 -2.46 6.16
N LEU A 40 14.72 -1.39 6.02
CA LEU A 40 14.47 -0.35 5.01
C LEU A 40 14.54 -0.86 3.57
N ALA A 41 15.48 -1.77 3.27
CA ALA A 41 15.57 -2.37 1.95
C ALA A 41 14.33 -3.23 1.65
N GLU A 42 13.89 -4.02 2.63
CA GLU A 42 12.67 -4.82 2.52
C GLU A 42 11.43 -3.96 2.27
N GLU A 43 11.26 -2.85 3.01
CA GLU A 43 10.15 -1.92 2.81
C GLU A 43 10.19 -1.26 1.42
N ILE A 44 11.36 -0.85 0.94
CA ILE A 44 11.52 -0.25 -0.41
C ILE A 44 11.19 -1.27 -1.51
N GLU A 45 11.66 -2.51 -1.38
CA GLU A 45 11.29 -3.59 -2.30
C GLU A 45 9.82 -4.00 -2.17
N GLY A 46 9.25 -3.82 -0.97
CA GLY A 46 7.85 -4.03 -0.64
C GLY A 46 6.93 -3.02 -1.33
N LEU A 47 7.32 -1.74 -1.38
CA LEU A 47 6.56 -0.64 -2.01
C LEU A 47 6.27 -0.94 -3.48
N ALA A 48 7.28 -1.33 -4.27
CA ALA A 48 7.07 -1.69 -5.67
C ALA A 48 6.13 -2.90 -5.84
N ARG A 49 6.12 -3.82 -4.88
CA ARG A 49 5.24 -5.00 -4.87
C ARG A 49 3.82 -4.65 -4.40
N SER A 50 3.66 -3.76 -3.43
CA SER A 50 2.34 -3.31 -2.95
C SER A 50 1.60 -2.53 -4.02
N ASP A 51 2.29 -1.65 -4.74
CA ASP A 51 1.70 -0.84 -5.81
C ASP A 51 1.18 -1.73 -6.95
N ARG A 52 1.98 -2.73 -7.35
CA ARG A 52 1.55 -3.74 -8.34
C ARG A 52 0.35 -4.57 -7.87
N ARG A 53 0.30 -4.94 -6.59
CA ARG A 53 -0.85 -5.66 -6.02
C ARG A 53 -2.09 -4.77 -5.95
N ALA A 54 -1.95 -3.52 -5.52
CA ALA A 54 -3.04 -2.56 -5.47
C ALA A 54 -3.62 -2.30 -6.86
N LEU A 55 -2.77 -2.04 -7.86
CA LEU A 55 -3.17 -1.88 -9.26
C LEU A 55 -3.95 -3.09 -9.77
N ARG A 56 -3.48 -4.31 -9.49
CA ARG A 56 -4.20 -5.55 -9.84
C ARG A 56 -5.59 -5.58 -9.20
N SER A 57 -5.70 -5.34 -7.90
CA SER A 57 -6.97 -5.36 -7.18
C SER A 57 -7.96 -4.32 -7.73
N TYR A 58 -7.48 -3.11 -8.06
CA TYR A 58 -8.33 -2.09 -8.66
C TYR A 58 -8.79 -2.46 -10.08
N LEU A 59 -7.94 -3.10 -10.88
CA LEU A 59 -8.32 -3.62 -12.19
C LEU A 59 -9.36 -4.73 -12.08
N GLU A 60 -9.17 -5.69 -11.16
CA GLU A 60 -10.14 -6.77 -10.93
C GLU A 60 -11.51 -6.23 -10.50
N ASN A 61 -11.53 -5.26 -9.59
CA ASN A 61 -12.75 -4.60 -9.13
C ASN A 61 -13.44 -3.80 -10.26
N ALA A 62 -12.67 -3.06 -11.05
CA ALA A 62 -13.19 -2.34 -12.21
C ALA A 62 -13.81 -3.29 -13.25
N LEU A 63 -13.12 -4.39 -13.57
CA LEU A 63 -13.62 -5.40 -14.50
C LEU A 63 -14.90 -6.07 -13.99
N LEU A 64 -14.95 -6.44 -12.71
CA LEU A 64 -16.14 -7.01 -12.09
C LEU A 64 -17.36 -6.09 -12.26
N HIS A 65 -17.25 -4.82 -11.86
CA HIS A 65 -18.38 -3.89 -11.95
C HIS A 65 -18.75 -3.54 -13.39
N MET A 66 -17.80 -3.55 -14.33
CA MET A 66 -18.12 -3.43 -15.75
C MET A 66 -18.95 -4.62 -16.24
N LEU A 67 -18.64 -5.85 -15.81
CA LEU A 67 -19.40 -7.04 -16.16
C LEU A 67 -20.80 -7.03 -15.52
N GLU A 68 -20.91 -6.67 -14.24
CA GLU A 68 -22.21 -6.52 -13.57
C GLU A 68 -23.08 -5.47 -14.26
N LEU A 69 -22.50 -4.33 -14.62
CA LEU A 69 -23.18 -3.29 -15.40
C LEU A 69 -23.52 -3.70 -16.82
N ALA A 70 -22.80 -4.65 -17.43
CA ALA A 70 -23.04 -5.06 -18.81
C ALA A 70 -24.07 -6.19 -18.91
N TYR A 71 -24.09 -7.11 -17.93
CA TYR A 71 -24.80 -8.38 -18.05
C TYR A 71 -25.82 -8.66 -16.93
N TRP A 72 -25.81 -7.93 -15.82
CA TRP A 72 -26.71 -8.21 -14.70
C TRP A 72 -27.98 -7.35 -14.72
N ASP A 73 -28.80 -7.51 -15.76
CA ASP A 73 -29.97 -6.67 -16.00
C ASP A 73 -30.97 -6.64 -14.84
N ALA A 74 -31.20 -7.80 -14.20
CA ALA A 74 -32.15 -7.94 -13.10
C ALA A 74 -31.81 -7.06 -11.88
N GLU A 75 -30.51 -6.84 -11.61
CA GLU A 75 -30.04 -6.16 -10.40
C GLU A 75 -29.46 -4.77 -10.71
N ARG A 76 -29.34 -4.44 -12.02
CA ARG A 76 -28.80 -3.19 -12.55
C ARG A 76 -29.55 -1.98 -12.06
N GLU A 77 -30.88 -1.99 -12.06
CA GLU A 77 -31.69 -0.81 -11.69
C GLU A 77 -31.36 -0.33 -10.26
N ARG A 78 -31.17 -1.28 -9.34
CA ARG A 78 -30.90 -1.04 -7.92
C ARG A 78 -29.43 -0.70 -7.65
N ASN A 79 -28.49 -1.30 -8.37
CA ASN A 79 -27.07 -1.28 -8.00
C ASN A 79 -26.16 -0.49 -8.95
N GLN A 80 -26.63 -0.12 -10.16
CA GLN A 80 -25.81 0.56 -11.17
C GLN A 80 -25.11 1.82 -10.66
N ARG A 81 -25.72 2.55 -9.72
CA ARG A 81 -25.11 3.74 -9.12
C ARG A 81 -23.89 3.37 -8.29
N GLN A 82 -23.98 2.34 -7.45
CA GLN A 82 -22.88 1.90 -6.59
C GLN A 82 -21.75 1.29 -7.43
N TRP A 83 -22.08 0.44 -8.41
CA TRP A 83 -21.09 -0.13 -9.33
C TRP A 83 -20.32 0.95 -10.10
N ARG A 84 -21.01 2.01 -10.58
CA ARG A 84 -20.34 3.16 -11.20
C ARG A 84 -19.47 3.96 -10.23
N LEU A 85 -19.87 4.07 -8.96
CA LEU A 85 -19.06 4.72 -7.93
C LEU A 85 -17.77 3.92 -7.66
N HIS A 86 -17.89 2.59 -7.52
CA HIS A 86 -16.73 1.71 -7.35
C HIS A 86 -15.79 1.78 -8.54
N LEU A 87 -16.32 1.80 -9.77
CA LEU A 87 -15.52 1.98 -10.98
C LEU A 87 -14.77 3.32 -11.00
N LYS A 88 -15.43 4.41 -10.60
CA LYS A 88 -14.80 5.74 -10.48
C LYS A 88 -13.73 5.74 -9.39
N SER A 89 -13.97 5.06 -8.28
CA SER A 89 -13.01 4.91 -7.18
C SER A 89 -11.77 4.14 -7.65
N ALA A 90 -11.95 2.95 -8.22
CA ALA A 90 -10.85 2.14 -8.76
C ALA A 90 -10.02 2.93 -9.77
N ARG A 91 -10.66 3.66 -10.69
CA ARG A 91 -9.95 4.52 -11.64
C ARG A 91 -9.14 5.64 -10.96
N ARG A 92 -9.64 6.23 -9.88
CA ARG A 92 -8.92 7.26 -9.13
C ARG A 92 -7.70 6.69 -8.42
N GLU A 93 -7.85 5.53 -7.78
CA GLU A 93 -6.74 4.87 -7.08
C GLU A 93 -5.66 4.40 -8.06
N MET A 94 -6.04 3.90 -9.25
CA MET A 94 -5.08 3.56 -10.31
C MET A 94 -4.34 4.78 -10.87
N ALA A 95 -4.87 6.00 -10.74
CA ALA A 95 -4.23 7.21 -11.26
C ALA A 95 -3.19 7.82 -10.29
N VAL A 96 -3.15 7.33 -9.05
CA VAL A 96 -2.19 7.76 -8.02
C VAL A 96 -1.09 6.73 -7.73
N ILE A 97 -1.19 5.55 -8.33
CA ILE A 97 -0.12 4.54 -8.43
C ILE A 97 0.73 4.87 -9.65
#